data_AF-A0A3S9PLB7-F1
#
_entry.id   AF-A0A3S9PLB7-F1
#
_cell.length_a   1.000
_cell.length_b   1.000
_cell.length_c   1.000
_cell.angle_alpha   90.00
_cell.angle_beta   90.00
_cell.angle_gamma   90.00
#
_symmetry.space_group_name_H-M   'P 1'
#
loop_
_entity.id
_entity.type
_entity.pdbx_description
1 polymer ?
#
loop_
_entity_poly.entity_id
_entity_poly.type
_entity_poly.pdbx_seq_one_letter_code
_entity_poly.pdbx_strand_id
1 'polypeptide(L)' 'MAAMRCAHRAGWAQRGGEARCHDCGVRRFTSYGALRPPGLAAAVATPRTFLVGHQADRAAALNLTRRARYAGV' A
#
# COMPACT_ATOMS: atom_id res chain seq x y z
N MET A 1 -18.54 17.16 14.93
CA MET A 1 -18.71 16.23 13.79
C MET A 1 -18.63 14.82 14.31
N ALA A 2 -19.76 14.11 14.37
CA ALA A 2 -19.79 12.72 14.82
C ALA A 2 -19.06 11.86 13.77
N ALA A 3 -18.05 11.09 14.21
CA ALA A 3 -17.40 10.11 13.34
C ALA A 3 -18.44 9.05 12.95
N MET A 4 -18.93 9.12 11.71
CA MET A 4 -19.77 8.08 11.12
C MET A 4 -19.01 6.76 11.26
N ARG A 5 -19.57 5.79 11.99
CA ARG A 5 -18.94 4.48 12.20
C ARG A 5 -18.97 3.68 10.89
N CYS A 6 -18.04 3.98 9.99
CA CYS A 6 -17.93 3.31 8.70
C CYS A 6 -17.18 1.98 8.85
N ALA A 7 -17.89 0.87 8.70
CA ALA A 7 -17.31 -0.47 8.55
C ALA A 7 -16.97 -0.71 7.07
N HIS A 8 -15.92 -0.07 6.57
CA HIS A 8 -15.64 0.01 5.14
C HIS A 8 -15.44 -1.37 4.47
N ARG A 9 -16.43 -1.78 3.68
CA ARG A 9 -16.28 -2.85 2.65
C ARG A 9 -16.33 -2.29 1.22
N ALA A 10 -16.93 -1.12 1.03
CA ALA A 10 -17.11 -0.45 -0.26
C ALA A 10 -17.07 1.09 -0.08
N GLY A 11 -17.42 1.86 -1.12
CA GLY A 11 -17.56 3.32 -1.04
C GLY A 11 -16.26 4.11 -1.18
N TRP A 12 -15.32 3.62 -1.99
CA TRP A 12 -14.00 4.24 -2.17
C TRP A 12 -13.84 4.88 -3.55
N ALA A 13 -13.51 6.17 -3.59
CA ALA A 13 -12.98 6.83 -4.78
C ALA A 13 -11.46 6.65 -4.87
N GLN A 14 -10.96 6.24 -6.02
CA GLN A 14 -9.53 6.02 -6.25
C GLN A 14 -8.93 7.12 -7.14
N ARG A 15 -7.75 7.62 -6.76
CA ARG A 15 -6.97 8.56 -7.58
C ARG A 15 -5.49 8.45 -7.24
N GLY A 16 -4.66 8.18 -8.24
CA GLY A 16 -3.20 8.32 -8.12
C GLY A 16 -2.55 7.56 -6.96
N GLY A 17 -3.01 6.34 -6.66
CA GLY A 17 -2.48 5.54 -5.53
C GLY A 17 -3.07 5.88 -4.16
N GLU A 18 -4.10 6.72 -4.13
CA GLU A 18 -4.93 6.98 -2.96
C GLU A 18 -6.35 6.43 -3.19
N ALA A 19 -6.96 5.93 -2.12
CA ALA A 19 -8.38 5.67 -2.05
C ALA A 19 -9.01 6.46 -0.89
N ARG A 20 -10.08 7.20 -1.17
CA ARG A 20 -10.80 8.03 -0.19
C ARG A 20 -12.24 7.52 -0.03
N CYS A 21 -12.70 7.36 1.21
CA CYS A 21 -14.11 7.04 1.48
C CYS A 21 -14.97 8.27 1.21
N HIS A 22 -16.09 8.08 0.51
CA HIS A 22 -17.03 9.16 0.22
C HIS A 22 -17.73 9.70 1.46
N ASP A 23 -18.04 8.82 2.42
CA ASP A 23 -18.89 9.16 3.56
C ASP A 23 -18.09 9.80 4.71
N CYS A 24 -17.12 9.06 5.27
CA CYS A 24 -16.34 9.55 6.41
C CYS A 24 -15.08 10.33 6.00
N GLY A 25 -14.74 10.36 4.70
CA GLY A 25 -13.56 11.07 4.20
C GLY A 25 -12.22 10.42 4.51
N VAL A 26 -12.17 9.24 5.15
CA VAL A 26 -10.92 8.55 5.48
C VAL A 26 -10.13 8.26 4.20
N ARG A 27 -8.80 8.40 4.28
CA ARG A 27 -7.87 8.13 3.18
C ARG A 27 -7.05 6.89 3.49
N ARG A 28 -6.84 6.04 2.49
CA ARG A 28 -5.86 4.95 2.51
C ARG A 28 -5.00 5.05 1.26
N PHE A 29 -3.71 4.78 1.40
CA PHE A 29 -2.78 4.82 0.29
C PHE A 29 -2.59 3.39 -0.23
N THR A 30 -2.87 3.19 -1.51
CA THR A 30 -2.72 1.90 -2.21
C THR A 30 -1.39 1.77 -2.93
N SER A 31 -0.62 2.86 -3.04
CA SER A 31 0.75 2.85 -3.52
C SER A 31 1.65 3.80 -2.72
N TYR A 32 2.94 3.47 -2.63
CA TYR A 32 3.92 4.29 -1.92
C TYR A 32 4.14 5.66 -2.60
N GLY A 33 3.95 5.72 -3.92
CA GLY A 33 4.03 6.97 -4.68
C GLY A 33 3.03 8.03 -4.21
N ALA A 34 1.89 7.61 -3.66
CA ALA A 34 0.85 8.52 -3.17
C ALA A 34 1.21 9.19 -1.82
N LEU A 35 2.17 8.64 -1.08
CA LEU A 35 2.71 9.25 0.15
C LEU A 35 3.78 10.30 -0.14
N ARG A 36 4.16 10.46 -1.41
CA ARG A 36 5.34 11.27 -1.74
C ARG A 36 5.00 12.76 -1.70
N PRO A 37 5.82 13.58 -1.01
CA PRO A 37 5.71 15.03 -1.05
C PRO A 37 5.76 15.56 -2.51
N PRO A 38 5.00 16.62 -2.82
CA PRO A 38 5.06 17.26 -4.13
C PRO A 38 6.46 17.83 -4.39
N GLY A 39 6.88 17.87 -5.66
CA GLY A 39 8.16 18.45 -6.09
C GLY A 39 9.37 17.49 -6.08
N LEU A 40 9.19 16.24 -5.66
CA LEU A 40 10.25 15.23 -5.73
C LEU A 40 10.24 14.51 -7.09
N ALA A 41 11.42 14.39 -7.71
CA ALA A 41 11.61 13.77 -9.04
C ALA A 41 10.96 12.39 -9.14
N ALA A 42 10.17 12.09 -10.19
CA ALA A 42 9.39 10.86 -10.31
C ALA A 42 10.15 9.60 -9.82
N ALA A 43 9.47 8.73 -9.07
CA ALA A 43 10.12 7.53 -8.56
C ALA A 43 10.56 6.72 -9.77
N VAL A 44 11.82 6.30 -9.81
CA VAL A 44 12.36 5.54 -10.94
C VAL A 44 11.56 4.25 -11.03
N ALA A 45 10.58 4.23 -11.92
CA ALA A 45 9.91 3.01 -12.31
C ALA A 45 10.93 2.21 -13.11
N THR A 46 11.47 1.15 -12.52
CA THR A 46 12.31 0.21 -13.26
C THR A 46 11.48 -0.35 -14.42
N PRO A 47 11.90 -0.14 -15.68
CA PRO A 47 11.09 -0.49 -16.83
C PRO A 47 10.91 -2.01 -16.86
N ARG A 48 9.66 -2.45 -16.67
CA ARG A 48 9.24 -3.86 -16.57
C ARG A 48 9.96 -4.54 -15.41
N THR A 49 9.32 -4.63 -14.26
CA THR A 49 8.63 -5.89 -13.95
C THR A 49 7.79 -5.71 -12.67
N PHE A 50 6.62 -5.09 -12.79
CA PHE A 50 5.66 -5.04 -11.67
C PHE A 50 5.36 -6.44 -11.11
N LEU A 51 5.34 -7.46 -11.99
CA LEU A 51 5.23 -8.87 -11.63
C LEU A 51 6.47 -9.44 -10.91
N VAL A 52 7.69 -9.06 -11.30
CA VAL A 52 8.92 -9.59 -10.66
C VAL A 52 9.18 -8.87 -9.34
N GLY A 53 8.79 -7.59 -9.20
CA GLY A 53 8.78 -6.89 -7.92
C GLY A 53 7.87 -7.58 -6.89
N HIS A 54 6.61 -7.87 -7.26
CA HIS A 54 5.70 -8.61 -6.38
C HIS A 54 6.21 -10.02 -6.02
N GLN A 55 6.87 -10.70 -6.96
CA GLN A 55 7.48 -12.00 -6.70
C GLN A 55 8.68 -11.90 -5.75
N ALA A 56 9.53 -10.87 -5.92
CA ALA A 56 10.67 -10.61 -5.05
C ALA A 56 10.22 -10.28 -3.63
N ASP A 57 9.22 -9.40 -3.47
CA ASP A 57 8.66 -9.04 -2.17
C ASP A 57 8.03 -10.26 -1.47
N ARG A 58 7.28 -11.07 -2.22
CA ARG A 58 6.71 -12.32 -1.71
C ARG A 58 7.79 -13.31 -1.28
N ALA A 59 8.85 -13.48 -2.07
CA ALA A 59 9.98 -14.34 -1.73
C ALA A 59 10.72 -13.84 -0.49
N ALA A 60 10.93 -12.53 -0.37
CA ALA A 60 11.54 -11.91 0.82
C ALA A 60 10.67 -12.15 2.07
N ALA A 61 9.36 -11.90 1.99
CA ALA A 61 8.43 -12.12 3.09
C ALA A 61 8.43 -13.60 3.57
N LEU A 62 8.44 -14.55 2.63
CA LEU A 62 8.53 -15.98 2.96
C LEU A 62 9.86 -16.35 3.64
N ASN A 63 10.98 -15.80 3.17
CA ASN A 63 12.30 -16.03 3.76
C ASN A 63 12.38 -15.45 5.19
N LEU A 64 11.88 -14.23 5.41
CA LEU A 64 11.82 -13.62 6.74
C LEU A 64 10.93 -14.42 7.68
N THR A 65 9.74 -14.83 7.25
CA THR A 65 8.82 -15.65 8.05
C THR A 65 9.44 -17.01 8.41
N ARG A 66 10.12 -17.64 7.45
CA ARG A 66 10.83 -18.91 7.67
C ARG A 66 11.95 -18.72 8.71
N ARG A 67 12.77 -17.68 8.58
CA ARG A 67 13.84 -17.37 9.55
C ARG A 67 13.30 -17.06 10.93
N ALA A 68 12.22 -16.28 11.05
CA ALA A 68 11.59 -15.98 12.33
C ALA A 68 11.08 -17.25 13.03
N ARG A 69 10.53 -18.22 12.28
CA ARG A 69 10.10 -19.51 12.84
C ARG A 69 11.25 -20.38 13.34
N TYR A 70 12.44 -20.27 12.73
CA TYR A 70 13.65 -20.98 13.18
C TYR A 70 14.46 -20.20 14.21
N ALA A 71 14.17 -18.92 14.40
CA ALA A 71 14.85 -18.06 15.37
C ALA A 71 14.26 -18.12 16.78
N GLY A 72 13.18 -18.89 17.00
CA GLY A 72 12.71 -19.29 18.34
C GLY A 72 12.69 -18.17 19.39
N VAL A 73 12.00 -17.07 19.09
CA VAL A 73 11.56 -16.09 20.11
C VAL A 73 10.13 -16.39 20.48
#